data_AF-A0A7X5Q8R9-F1
#
_entry.id   AF-A0A7X5Q8R9-F1
#
_cell.length_a   1.000
_cell.length_b   1.000
_cell.length_c   1.000
_cell.angle_alpha   90.00
_cell.angle_beta   90.00
_cell.angle_gamma   90.00
#
_symmetry.space_group_name_H-M   'P 1'
#
loop_
_entity.id
_entity.type
_entity.pdbx_description
1 polymer ?
#
loop_
_entity_poly.entity_id
_entity_poly.type
_entity_poly.pdbx_seq_one_letter_code
_entity_poly.pdbx_strand_id
1 'polypeptide(L)'
;MAPKKKNITPPQEEKPGLADLINENPYVQWVVEKRGFIPYVVLAVFALIAITIKFSTGSSAKAESSYVAAENNLTMLYRSAQGEAGDPEREQALNNLKEITNAYPALRSKYDGSIAQLLLIQGDTVQATEFAERCLSRTAQDNLPYYSDFSRTTLLIAEEQYQQALQQAQTLKMTLLEKADQNDIENRNFGDALFAYNLLRIAMLQQKIGTPKEELQAWNEWKQYAGIGKQLQATKSIETEAFTILNDQIAEGSFSLTQYIEEREKHLDNR
;
A
#
# COMPACT_ATOMS: atom_id res chain seq x y z
N MET A 1 -53.36 -50.08 67.23
CA MET A 1 -52.02 -49.68 67.72
C MET A 1 -51.12 -49.49 66.53
N ALA A 2 -50.80 -48.23 66.17
CA ALA A 2 -49.88 -47.89 65.09
C ALA A 2 -48.58 -47.34 65.69
N PRO A 3 -47.39 -47.80 65.24
CA PRO A 3 -46.13 -47.36 65.82
C PRO A 3 -45.76 -45.95 65.34
N LYS A 4 -45.41 -45.09 66.31
CA LYS A 4 -44.86 -43.75 66.09
C LYS A 4 -43.52 -43.86 65.35
N LYS A 5 -43.47 -43.33 64.11
CA LYS A 5 -42.21 -43.09 63.39
C LYS A 5 -41.39 -42.04 64.15
N LYS A 6 -40.18 -42.40 64.58
CA LYS A 6 -39.17 -41.45 65.05
C LYS A 6 -38.64 -40.68 63.84
N ASN A 7 -38.82 -39.37 63.83
CA ASN A 7 -38.13 -38.48 62.90
C ASN A 7 -36.66 -38.40 63.33
N ILE A 8 -35.77 -38.91 62.47
CA ILE A 8 -34.32 -38.73 62.60
C ILE A 8 -33.99 -37.51 61.73
N THR A 9 -33.68 -36.39 62.36
CA THR A 9 -33.12 -35.23 61.66
C THR A 9 -31.68 -35.58 61.25
N PRO A 10 -31.30 -35.47 59.97
CA PRO A 10 -29.92 -35.72 59.56
C PRO A 10 -28.99 -34.66 60.19
N PRO A 11 -27.75 -35.01 60.55
CA PRO A 11 -26.79 -34.06 61.08
C PRO A 11 -26.51 -32.99 60.03
N GLN A 12 -26.55 -31.72 60.42
CA GLN A 12 -26.09 -30.62 59.57
C GLN A 12 -24.57 -30.76 59.43
N GLU A 13 -24.09 -31.11 58.23
CA GLU A 13 -22.68 -30.94 57.87
C GLU A 13 -22.36 -29.45 57.94
N GLU A 14 -21.60 -29.05 58.97
CA GLU A 14 -20.99 -27.73 59.02
C GLU A 14 -20.07 -27.59 57.81
N LYS A 15 -20.41 -26.69 56.90
CA LYS A 15 -19.55 -26.38 55.75
C LYS A 15 -18.20 -25.90 56.29
N PRO A 16 -17.07 -26.48 55.86
CA PRO A 16 -15.76 -26.09 56.34
C PRO A 16 -15.58 -24.58 56.19
N GLY A 17 -15.03 -23.95 57.22
CA GLY A 17 -14.76 -22.52 57.18
C GLY A 17 -13.77 -22.20 56.06
N LEU A 18 -13.82 -20.97 55.55
CA LEU A 18 -12.88 -20.53 54.51
C LEU A 18 -11.41 -20.77 54.91
N ALA A 19 -11.10 -20.68 56.21
CA ALA A 19 -9.78 -20.95 56.76
C ALA A 19 -9.37 -22.43 56.64
N ASP A 20 -10.30 -23.35 56.84
CA ASP A 20 -10.06 -24.80 56.71
C ASP A 20 -9.82 -25.16 55.24
N LEU A 21 -10.63 -24.59 54.34
CA LEU A 21 -10.46 -24.74 52.89
C LEU A 21 -9.13 -24.16 52.38
N ILE A 22 -8.62 -23.09 53.00
CA ILE A 22 -7.31 -22.50 52.67
C ILE A 22 -6.17 -23.38 53.22
N ASN A 23 -6.31 -23.92 54.43
CA ASN A 23 -5.29 -24.75 55.06
C ASN A 23 -5.19 -26.16 54.46
N GLU A 24 -6.28 -26.69 53.92
CA GLU A 24 -6.31 -27.97 53.19
C GLU A 24 -5.83 -27.85 51.75
N ASN A 25 -5.63 -26.63 51.24
CA ASN A 25 -5.17 -26.43 49.89
C ASN A 25 -3.70 -26.89 49.75
N PRO A 26 -3.40 -27.88 48.88
CA PRO A 26 -2.05 -28.44 48.74
C PRO A 26 -1.01 -27.41 48.30
N TYR A 27 -1.43 -26.33 47.60
CA TYR A 27 -0.54 -25.24 47.22
C TYR A 27 -0.14 -24.37 48.42
N VAL A 28 -1.06 -24.14 49.36
CA VAL A 28 -0.78 -23.36 50.58
C VAL A 28 0.16 -24.12 51.49
N GLN A 29 -0.06 -25.43 51.66
CA GLN A 29 0.84 -26.28 52.43
C GLN A 29 2.25 -26.32 51.82
N TRP A 30 2.35 -26.42 50.49
CA TRP A 30 3.64 -26.38 49.78
C TRP A 30 4.38 -25.05 49.98
N VAL A 31 3.66 -23.92 49.92
CA VAL A 31 4.23 -22.58 50.16
C VAL A 31 4.75 -22.45 51.59
N VAL A 32 3.98 -22.95 52.58
CA VAL A 32 4.39 -22.92 53.99
C VAL A 32 5.62 -23.81 54.24
N GLU A 33 5.65 -25.02 53.65
CA GLU A 33 6.77 -25.95 53.77
C GLU A 33 8.05 -25.41 53.11
N LYS A 34 7.90 -24.73 51.96
CA LYS A 34 9.02 -24.19 51.17
C LYS A 34 9.22 -22.68 51.36
N ARG A 35 8.86 -22.13 52.52
CA ARG A 35 8.96 -20.67 52.79
C ARG A 35 10.31 -20.03 52.49
N GLY A 36 11.42 -20.77 52.67
CA GLY A 36 12.77 -20.31 52.36
C GLY A 36 13.08 -20.24 50.85
N PHE A 37 12.30 -20.94 50.02
CA PHE A 37 12.43 -20.99 48.56
C PHE A 37 11.63 -19.87 47.85
N ILE A 38 10.55 -19.39 48.47
CA ILE A 38 9.70 -18.30 47.96
C ILE A 38 10.49 -17.08 47.47
N PRO A 39 11.47 -16.50 48.21
CA PRO A 39 12.19 -15.33 47.73
C PRO A 39 12.96 -15.61 46.43
N TYR A 40 13.47 -16.83 46.23
CA TYR A 40 14.16 -17.22 45.00
C TYR A 40 13.20 -17.36 43.82
N VAL A 41 11.99 -17.89 44.04
CA VAL A 41 10.95 -17.96 43.00
C VAL A 41 10.52 -16.56 42.57
N VAL A 42 10.29 -15.67 43.53
CA VAL A 42 9.92 -14.27 43.25
C VAL A 42 11.05 -13.58 42.46
N LEU A 43 12.31 -13.77 42.86
CA LEU A 43 13.45 -13.19 42.16
C LEU A 43 13.63 -13.76 40.74
N ALA A 44 13.39 -15.07 40.55
CA ALA A 44 13.41 -15.70 39.23
C ALA A 44 12.31 -15.15 38.30
N VAL A 45 11.11 -14.92 38.83
CA VAL A 45 10.00 -14.28 38.09
C VAL A 45 10.37 -12.85 37.69
N PHE A 46 10.93 -12.05 38.60
CA PHE A 46 11.39 -10.70 38.27
C PHE A 46 12.50 -10.70 37.21
N ALA A 47 13.46 -11.63 37.29
CA ALA A 47 14.51 -11.77 36.29
C ALA A 47 13.92 -12.14 34.91
N LEU A 48 12.94 -13.03 34.88
CA LEU A 48 12.27 -13.45 33.64
C LEU A 48 11.46 -12.29 33.04
N ILE A 49 10.75 -11.52 33.86
CA ILE A 49 10.04 -10.30 33.44
C ILE A 49 11.03 -9.26 32.89
N ALA A 50 12.17 -9.04 33.56
CA ALA A 50 13.18 -8.10 33.08
C ALA A 50 13.77 -8.51 31.73
N ILE A 51 13.98 -9.82 31.51
CA ILE A 51 14.43 -10.36 30.23
C ILE A 51 13.37 -10.14 29.15
N THR A 52 12.10 -10.46 29.40
CA THR A 52 11.03 -10.29 28.40
C THR A 52 10.80 -8.82 28.05
N ILE A 53 10.83 -7.91 29.03
CA ILE A 53 10.76 -6.46 28.77
C ILE A 53 11.94 -6.01 27.93
N LYS A 54 13.18 -6.44 28.26
CA LYS A 54 14.39 -6.06 27.50
C LYS A 54 14.34 -6.55 26.04
N PHE A 55 13.86 -7.76 25.80
CA PHE A 55 13.71 -8.30 24.44
C PHE A 55 12.55 -7.66 23.67
N SER A 56 11.44 -7.32 24.33
CA SER A 56 10.25 -6.72 23.69
C SER A 56 10.42 -5.23 23.37
N THR A 57 11.00 -4.46 24.29
CA THR A 57 11.21 -3.02 24.11
C THR A 57 12.36 -2.71 23.16
N GLY A 58 13.42 -3.53 23.17
CA GLY A 58 14.59 -3.33 22.32
C GLY A 58 14.33 -3.56 20.82
N SER A 59 13.38 -4.44 20.45
CA SER A 59 13.01 -4.66 19.04
C SER A 59 12.10 -3.55 18.51
N SER A 60 11.10 -3.16 19.30
CA SER A 60 10.14 -2.10 18.93
C SER A 60 10.83 -0.74 18.76
N ALA A 61 11.71 -0.35 19.70
CA ALA A 61 12.46 0.90 19.60
C ALA A 61 13.40 0.94 18.37
N LYS A 62 14.00 -0.20 18.00
CA LYS A 62 14.83 -0.30 16.79
C LYS A 62 14.00 -0.19 15.51
N ALA A 63 12.82 -0.81 15.49
CA ALA A 63 11.91 -0.70 14.36
C ALA A 63 11.46 0.75 14.16
N GLU A 64 11.02 1.42 15.24
CA GLU A 64 10.62 2.84 15.21
C GLU A 64 11.75 3.74 14.73
N SER A 65 12.96 3.57 15.27
CA SER A 65 14.15 4.29 14.79
C SER A 65 14.42 4.06 13.31
N SER A 66 14.19 2.85 12.80
CA SER A 66 14.41 2.51 11.40
C SER A 66 13.33 3.12 10.49
N TYR A 67 12.09 3.20 10.96
CA TYR A 67 11.02 3.95 10.27
C TYR A 67 11.37 5.43 10.14
N VAL A 68 11.80 6.07 11.24
CA VAL A 68 12.18 7.48 11.23
C VAL A 68 13.38 7.71 10.30
N ALA A 69 14.39 6.84 10.35
CA ALA A 69 15.53 6.91 9.46
C ALA A 69 15.13 6.74 7.98
N ALA A 70 14.25 5.78 7.66
CA ALA A 70 13.77 5.59 6.30
C ALA A 70 12.99 6.82 5.81
N GLU A 71 12.12 7.39 6.63
CA GLU A 71 11.35 8.59 6.28
C GLU A 71 12.25 9.80 6.00
N ASN A 72 13.28 9.99 6.82
CA ASN A 72 14.26 11.07 6.63
C ASN A 72 15.04 10.88 5.32
N ASN A 73 15.50 9.66 5.02
CA ASN A 73 16.22 9.40 3.77
C ASN A 73 15.30 9.51 2.55
N LEU A 74 14.04 9.11 2.64
CA LEU A 74 13.07 9.31 1.55
C LEU A 74 12.84 10.80 1.30
N THR A 75 12.69 11.59 2.37
CA THR A 75 12.55 13.05 2.27
C THR A 75 13.78 13.69 1.64
N MET A 76 14.97 13.22 2.00
CA MET A 76 16.23 13.67 1.40
C MET A 76 16.29 13.32 -0.10
N LEU A 77 15.85 12.12 -0.47
CA LEU A 77 15.75 11.70 -1.86
C LEU A 77 14.80 12.61 -2.65
N TYR A 78 13.63 12.97 -2.09
CA TYR A 78 12.70 13.92 -2.73
C TYR A 78 13.30 15.31 -2.93
N ARG A 79 14.06 15.82 -1.96
CA ARG A 79 14.71 17.14 -2.07
C ARG A 79 15.80 17.14 -3.13
N SER A 80 16.64 16.12 -3.13
CA SER A 80 17.71 15.96 -4.13
C SER A 80 17.17 15.70 -5.55
N ALA A 81 15.94 15.23 -5.69
CA ALA A 81 15.28 15.04 -7.00
C ALA A 81 15.07 16.34 -7.77
N GLN A 82 15.10 17.49 -7.09
CA GLN A 82 15.02 18.80 -7.71
C GLN A 82 16.42 19.38 -8.07
N GLY A 83 17.50 18.68 -7.71
CA GLY A 83 18.88 19.07 -7.94
C GLY A 83 19.51 18.44 -9.20
N GLU A 84 20.82 18.62 -9.36
CA GLU A 84 21.57 18.06 -10.48
C GLU A 84 21.78 16.54 -10.36
N ALA A 85 21.78 15.85 -11.50
CA ALA A 85 22.05 14.41 -11.55
C ALA A 85 23.46 14.10 -11.02
N GLY A 86 23.56 13.13 -10.10
CA GLY A 86 24.84 12.71 -9.51
C GLY A 86 25.16 13.34 -8.14
N ASP A 87 24.19 13.99 -7.49
CA ASP A 87 24.34 14.47 -6.11
C ASP A 87 24.74 13.33 -5.14
N PRO A 88 25.91 13.43 -4.47
CA PRO A 88 26.34 12.44 -3.47
C PRO A 88 25.33 12.23 -2.34
N GLU A 89 24.59 13.27 -1.97
CA GLU A 89 23.55 13.20 -0.94
C GLU A 89 22.41 12.27 -1.37
N ARG A 90 22.05 12.30 -2.65
CA ARG A 90 21.04 11.43 -3.25
C ARG A 90 21.45 9.96 -3.19
N GLU A 91 22.67 9.67 -3.62
CA GLU A 91 23.20 8.30 -3.62
C GLU A 91 23.29 7.74 -2.19
N GLN A 92 23.76 8.56 -1.25
CA GLN A 92 23.81 8.20 0.15
C GLN A 92 22.41 7.92 0.71
N ALA A 93 21.42 8.78 0.43
CA ALA A 93 20.04 8.58 0.89
C ALA A 93 19.43 7.28 0.34
N LEU A 94 19.66 6.99 -0.95
CA LEU A 94 19.20 5.76 -1.58
C LEU A 94 19.87 4.51 -0.98
N ASN A 95 21.18 4.55 -0.76
CA ASN A 95 21.92 3.44 -0.15
C ASN A 95 21.43 3.17 1.28
N ASN A 96 21.23 4.21 2.08
CA ASN A 96 20.64 4.08 3.42
C ASN A 96 19.24 3.46 3.38
N LEU A 97 18.39 3.88 2.44
CA LEU A 97 17.06 3.27 2.24
C LEU A 97 17.15 1.79 1.88
N LYS A 98 18.08 1.41 0.98
CA LYS A 98 18.34 0.01 0.62
C LYS A 98 18.75 -0.80 1.85
N GLU A 99 19.70 -0.29 2.63
CA GLU A 99 20.16 -0.96 3.86
C GLU A 99 19.01 -1.15 4.86
N ILE A 100 18.23 -0.09 5.13
CA ILE A 100 17.11 -0.13 6.08
C ILE A 100 16.03 -1.12 5.62
N THR A 101 15.62 -1.05 4.34
CA THR A 101 14.57 -1.94 3.79
C THR A 101 15.02 -3.39 3.63
N ASN A 102 16.33 -3.64 3.53
CA ASN A 102 16.90 -4.97 3.57
C ASN A 102 16.97 -5.54 5.00
N ALA A 103 17.34 -4.71 5.98
CA ALA A 103 17.36 -5.10 7.39
C ALA A 103 15.94 -5.33 7.94
N TYR A 104 14.95 -4.59 7.43
CA TYR A 104 13.56 -4.66 7.86
C TYR A 104 12.62 -4.84 6.66
N PRO A 105 12.42 -6.08 6.16
CA PRO A 105 11.60 -6.35 4.99
C PRO A 105 10.15 -5.85 5.09
N ALA A 106 9.61 -5.71 6.32
CA ALA A 106 8.29 -5.12 6.56
C ALA A 106 8.18 -3.66 6.09
N LEU A 107 9.30 -2.94 5.95
CA LEU A 107 9.35 -1.57 5.45
C LEU A 107 9.22 -1.49 3.92
N ARG A 108 9.53 -2.57 3.19
CA ARG A 108 9.49 -2.59 1.72
C ARG A 108 8.10 -2.26 1.17
N SER A 109 7.03 -2.71 1.84
CA SER A 109 5.65 -2.41 1.43
C SER A 109 5.32 -0.93 1.49
N LYS A 110 5.98 -0.17 2.39
CA LYS A 110 5.80 1.28 2.52
C LYS A 110 6.67 2.07 1.53
N TYR A 111 7.92 1.65 1.32
CA TYR A 111 8.92 2.49 0.66
C TYR A 111 9.24 2.11 -0.79
N ASP A 112 9.16 0.83 -1.18
CA ASP A 112 9.62 0.40 -2.52
C ASP A 112 8.88 1.14 -3.66
N GLY A 113 7.57 1.36 -3.51
CA GLY A 113 6.77 2.08 -4.51
C GLY A 113 7.21 3.54 -4.69
N SER A 114 7.40 4.27 -3.59
CA SER A 114 7.84 5.68 -3.61
C SER A 114 9.27 5.81 -4.14
N ILE A 115 10.16 4.88 -3.77
CA ILE A 115 11.54 4.85 -4.28
C ILE A 115 11.52 4.61 -5.79
N ALA A 116 10.79 3.60 -6.27
CA ALA A 116 10.66 3.31 -7.69
C ALA A 116 10.12 4.53 -8.47
N GLN A 117 9.03 5.14 -7.99
CA GLN A 117 8.44 6.31 -8.64
C GLN A 117 9.43 7.47 -8.73
N LEU A 118 10.16 7.74 -7.65
CA LEU A 118 11.10 8.85 -7.62
C LEU A 118 12.29 8.63 -8.56
N LEU A 119 12.83 7.41 -8.58
CA LEU A 119 13.91 7.04 -9.50
C LEU A 119 13.46 7.14 -10.96
N LEU A 120 12.21 6.73 -11.27
CA LEU A 120 11.63 6.89 -12.61
C LEU A 120 11.49 8.35 -13.01
N ILE A 121 11.01 9.22 -12.12
CA ILE A 121 10.90 10.67 -12.38
C ILE A 121 12.28 11.28 -12.67
N GLN A 122 13.32 10.79 -12.01
CA GLN A 122 14.71 11.22 -12.22
C GLN A 122 15.38 10.58 -13.45
N GLY A 123 14.72 9.65 -14.13
CA GLY A 123 15.29 8.92 -15.26
C GLY A 123 16.28 7.81 -14.89
N ASP A 124 16.42 7.44 -13.60
CA ASP A 124 17.24 6.30 -13.16
C ASP A 124 16.44 5.00 -13.24
N THR A 125 16.20 4.56 -14.47
CA THR A 125 15.34 3.42 -14.78
C THR A 125 15.93 2.11 -14.28
N VAL A 126 17.25 1.96 -14.36
CA VAL A 126 17.98 0.77 -13.91
C VAL A 126 17.76 0.51 -12.42
N GLN A 127 17.95 1.54 -11.57
CA GLN A 127 17.72 1.37 -10.14
C GLN A 127 16.22 1.25 -9.82
N ALA A 128 15.36 1.97 -10.54
CA ALA A 128 13.92 1.91 -10.32
C ALA A 128 13.33 0.51 -10.50
N THR A 129 13.77 -0.22 -11.53
CA THR A 129 13.24 -1.55 -11.88
C THR A 129 13.34 -2.53 -10.71
N GLU A 130 14.43 -2.51 -9.94
CA GLU A 130 14.60 -3.38 -8.77
C GLU A 130 13.47 -3.18 -7.75
N PHE A 131 13.14 -1.92 -7.42
CA PHE A 131 12.10 -1.60 -6.45
C PHE A 131 10.70 -1.84 -7.03
N ALA A 132 10.49 -1.51 -8.31
CA ALA A 132 9.22 -1.70 -8.99
C ALA A 132 8.86 -3.18 -9.08
N GLU A 133 9.80 -4.05 -9.47
CA GLU A 133 9.58 -5.50 -9.58
C GLU A 133 9.31 -6.14 -8.22
N ARG A 134 9.97 -5.68 -7.15
CA ARG A 134 9.62 -6.11 -5.78
C ARG A 134 8.21 -5.70 -5.40
N CYS A 135 7.80 -4.47 -5.72
CA CYS A 135 6.45 -4.00 -5.47
C CYS A 135 5.41 -4.85 -6.22
N LEU A 136 5.62 -5.04 -7.53
CA LEU A 136 4.78 -5.86 -8.40
C LEU A 136 4.68 -7.30 -7.91
N SER A 137 5.81 -7.92 -7.54
CA SER A 137 5.85 -9.29 -7.03
C SER A 137 5.06 -9.43 -5.74
N ARG A 138 5.15 -8.44 -4.85
CA ARG A 138 4.42 -8.43 -3.58
C ARG A 138 2.92 -8.24 -3.79
N THR A 139 2.51 -7.31 -4.66
CA THR A 139 1.09 -7.02 -4.91
C THR A 139 0.42 -8.01 -5.85
N ALA A 140 1.16 -8.91 -6.50
CA ALA A 140 0.60 -9.96 -7.35
C ALA A 140 -0.41 -10.87 -6.60
N GLN A 141 -0.24 -11.02 -5.29
CA GLN A 141 -1.13 -11.83 -4.44
C GLN A 141 -2.44 -11.10 -4.10
N ASP A 142 -2.48 -9.78 -4.23
CA ASP A 142 -3.62 -8.94 -3.84
C ASP A 142 -4.75 -8.93 -4.91
N ASN A 143 -4.59 -9.72 -5.99
CA ASN A 143 -5.54 -9.82 -7.10
C ASN A 143 -5.91 -8.46 -7.71
N LEU A 144 -4.89 -7.62 -7.94
CA LEU A 144 -5.00 -6.31 -8.59
C LEU A 144 -4.37 -6.34 -10.00
N PRO A 145 -4.90 -7.16 -10.95
CA PRO A 145 -4.27 -7.37 -12.25
C PRO A 145 -4.18 -6.08 -13.06
N TYR A 146 -5.21 -5.24 -13.03
CA TYR A 146 -5.25 -4.01 -13.83
C TYR A 146 -4.21 -2.96 -13.40
N TYR A 147 -3.98 -2.82 -12.09
CA TYR A 147 -2.94 -1.95 -11.56
C TYR A 147 -1.54 -2.51 -11.82
N SER A 148 -1.40 -3.83 -11.82
CA SER A 148 -0.16 -4.51 -12.17
C SER A 148 0.19 -4.29 -13.65
N ASP A 149 -0.79 -4.42 -14.56
CA ASP A 149 -0.62 -4.15 -15.98
C ASP A 149 -0.29 -2.68 -16.23
N PHE A 150 -0.98 -1.77 -15.55
CA PHE A 150 -0.69 -0.34 -15.62
C PHE A 150 0.73 -0.02 -15.15
N SER A 151 1.21 -0.66 -14.09
CA SER A 151 2.54 -0.45 -13.53
C SER A 151 3.64 -1.05 -14.41
N ARG A 152 3.43 -2.24 -14.96
CA ARG A 152 4.35 -2.86 -15.94
C ARG A 152 4.49 -2.00 -17.19
N THR A 153 3.39 -1.40 -17.66
CA THR A 153 3.44 -0.46 -18.77
C THR A 153 4.32 0.76 -18.45
N THR A 154 4.35 1.24 -17.20
CA THR A 154 5.27 2.31 -16.79
C THR A 154 6.74 1.88 -16.93
N LEU A 155 7.08 0.63 -16.62
CA LEU A 155 8.44 0.12 -16.80
C LEU A 155 8.81 0.06 -18.29
N LEU A 156 7.91 -0.39 -19.16
CA LEU A 156 8.13 -0.35 -20.61
C LEU A 156 8.37 1.08 -21.13
N ILE A 157 7.64 2.07 -20.59
CA ILE A 157 7.86 3.49 -20.93
C ILE A 157 9.25 3.94 -20.50
N ALA A 158 9.67 3.56 -19.29
CA ALA A 158 10.98 3.89 -18.74
C ALA A 158 12.12 3.26 -19.56
N GLU A 159 11.91 2.04 -20.06
CA GLU A 159 12.84 1.32 -20.94
C GLU A 159 12.75 1.77 -22.42
N GLU A 160 12.03 2.86 -22.70
CA GLU A 160 11.81 3.42 -24.03
C GLU A 160 11.14 2.45 -25.04
N GLN A 161 10.50 1.40 -24.54
CA GLN A 161 9.77 0.41 -25.35
C GLN A 161 8.36 0.92 -25.68
N TYR A 162 8.28 2.11 -26.29
CA TYR A 162 7.02 2.85 -26.43
C TYR A 162 5.94 2.11 -27.21
N GLN A 163 6.31 1.36 -28.27
CA GLN A 163 5.35 0.58 -29.05
C GLN A 163 4.71 -0.55 -28.23
N GLN A 164 5.52 -1.26 -27.42
CA GLN A 164 5.00 -2.31 -26.54
C GLN A 164 4.15 -1.71 -25.42
N ALA A 165 4.60 -0.60 -24.83
CA ALA A 165 3.85 0.14 -23.83
C ALA A 165 2.49 0.60 -24.36
N LEU A 166 2.43 1.10 -25.60
CA LEU A 166 1.20 1.54 -26.24
C LEU A 166 0.24 0.36 -26.46
N GLN A 167 0.75 -0.75 -26.98
CA GLN A 167 -0.04 -1.96 -27.16
C GLN A 167 -0.64 -2.43 -25.81
N GLN A 168 0.17 -2.48 -24.75
CA GLN A 168 -0.29 -2.90 -23.43
C GLN A 168 -1.32 -1.91 -22.85
N ALA A 169 -1.11 -0.60 -23.01
CA ALA A 169 -2.07 0.41 -22.58
C ALA A 169 -3.41 0.30 -23.33
N GLN A 170 -3.38 0.05 -24.65
CA GLN A 170 -4.58 -0.16 -25.46
C GLN A 170 -5.33 -1.43 -25.06
N THR A 171 -4.61 -2.54 -24.84
CA THR A 171 -5.20 -3.79 -24.32
C THR A 171 -5.87 -3.54 -22.98
N LEU A 172 -5.18 -2.87 -22.04
CA LEU A 172 -5.74 -2.53 -20.74
C LEU A 172 -7.01 -1.68 -20.89
N LYS A 173 -7.02 -0.66 -21.76
CA LYS A 173 -8.21 0.17 -22.03
C LYS A 173 -9.41 -0.69 -22.45
N MET A 174 -9.21 -1.60 -23.40
CA MET A 174 -10.28 -2.48 -23.89
C MET A 174 -10.81 -3.40 -22.80
N THR A 175 -9.92 -3.99 -22.00
CA THR A 175 -10.31 -4.85 -20.87
C THR A 175 -11.09 -4.07 -19.81
N LEU A 176 -10.67 -2.85 -19.48
CA LEU A 176 -11.39 -2.01 -18.52
C LEU A 176 -12.79 -1.64 -19.01
N LEU A 177 -12.95 -1.31 -20.31
CA LEU A 177 -14.26 -1.03 -20.90
C LEU A 177 -15.18 -2.25 -20.88
N GLU A 178 -14.67 -3.41 -21.31
CA GLU A 178 -15.44 -4.65 -21.28
C GLU A 178 -15.93 -4.98 -19.87
N LYS A 179 -15.08 -4.75 -18.86
CA LYS A 179 -15.41 -4.99 -17.45
C LYS A 179 -16.37 -3.96 -16.89
N ALA A 180 -16.26 -2.70 -17.30
CA ALA A 180 -17.20 -1.66 -16.90
C ALA A 180 -18.61 -1.95 -17.45
N ASP A 181 -18.71 -2.40 -18.70
CA ASP A 181 -20.00 -2.68 -19.36
C ASP A 181 -20.71 -3.93 -18.85
N GLN A 182 -20.03 -4.79 -18.09
CA GLN A 182 -20.62 -5.94 -17.41
C GLN A 182 -21.62 -5.54 -16.28
N ASN A 183 -21.86 -4.24 -16.06
CA ASN A 183 -22.84 -3.65 -15.12
C ASN A 183 -22.69 -4.12 -13.67
N ASP A 184 -21.48 -4.54 -13.29
CA ASP A 184 -21.15 -4.97 -11.94
C ASP A 184 -20.18 -3.96 -11.30
N ILE A 185 -20.70 -2.75 -11.08
CA ILE A 185 -19.94 -1.62 -10.51
C ILE A 185 -19.43 -1.98 -9.10
N GLU A 186 -20.13 -2.85 -8.36
CA GLU A 186 -19.71 -3.27 -7.03
C GLU A 186 -18.55 -4.27 -7.06
N ASN A 187 -18.42 -5.10 -8.10
CA ASN A 187 -17.33 -6.07 -8.24
C ASN A 187 -16.23 -5.64 -9.22
N ARG A 188 -16.22 -4.39 -9.69
CA ARG A 188 -15.11 -3.89 -10.50
C ARG A 188 -13.87 -3.69 -9.63
N ASN A 189 -12.83 -4.49 -9.86
CA ASN A 189 -11.56 -4.39 -9.12
C ASN A 189 -10.64 -3.27 -9.62
N PHE A 190 -11.21 -2.16 -10.13
CA PHE A 190 -10.49 -0.96 -10.57
C PHE A 190 -11.32 0.30 -10.39
N GLY A 191 -10.68 1.45 -10.20
CA GLY A 191 -11.34 2.75 -10.15
C GLY A 191 -11.29 3.49 -11.48
N ASP A 192 -12.21 4.44 -11.70
CA ASP A 192 -12.28 5.27 -12.92
C ASP A 192 -11.00 6.09 -13.14
N ALA A 193 -10.30 6.45 -12.06
CA ALA A 193 -8.99 7.10 -12.13
C ALA A 193 -7.96 6.26 -12.89
N LEU A 194 -7.95 4.93 -12.73
CA LEU A 194 -7.05 4.04 -13.47
C LEU A 194 -7.31 4.14 -14.98
N PHE A 195 -8.58 4.13 -15.36
CA PHE A 195 -8.99 4.26 -16.75
C PHE A 195 -8.57 5.61 -17.33
N ALA A 196 -8.83 6.70 -16.59
CA ALA A 196 -8.44 8.04 -17.00
C ALA A 196 -6.92 8.17 -17.18
N TYR A 197 -6.12 7.78 -16.18
CA TYR A 197 -4.66 7.78 -16.29
C TYR A 197 -4.15 6.95 -17.49
N ASN A 198 -4.78 5.80 -17.76
CA ASN A 198 -4.40 4.97 -18.89
C ASN A 198 -4.75 5.62 -20.24
N LEU A 199 -5.86 6.35 -20.34
CA LEU A 199 -6.22 7.09 -21.54
C LEU A 199 -5.26 8.26 -21.80
N LEU A 200 -4.89 9.02 -20.75
CA LEU A 200 -3.86 10.04 -20.84
C LEU A 200 -2.54 9.45 -21.36
N ARG A 201 -2.13 8.30 -20.80
CA ARG A 201 -0.93 7.59 -21.24
C ARG A 201 -0.98 7.21 -22.71
N ILE A 202 -2.11 6.68 -23.20
CA ILE A 202 -2.26 6.32 -24.62
C ILE A 202 -2.01 7.55 -25.50
N ALA A 203 -2.63 8.69 -25.18
CA ALA A 203 -2.45 9.92 -25.96
C ALA A 203 -0.98 10.38 -25.97
N MET A 204 -0.33 10.38 -24.80
CA MET A 204 1.09 10.74 -24.66
C MET A 204 2.03 9.76 -25.40
N LEU A 205 1.70 8.47 -25.44
CA LEU A 205 2.46 7.46 -26.18
C LEU A 205 2.32 7.62 -27.69
N GLN A 206 1.11 7.88 -28.19
CA GLN A 206 0.89 8.17 -29.62
C GLN A 206 1.68 9.42 -30.04
N GLN A 207 1.66 10.47 -29.21
CA GLN A 207 2.50 11.64 -29.40
C GLN A 207 4.00 11.29 -29.47
N LYS A 208 4.49 10.48 -28.52
CA LYS A 208 5.91 10.09 -28.45
C LYS A 208 6.38 9.29 -29.66
N ILE A 209 5.51 8.44 -30.21
CA ILE A 209 5.82 7.57 -31.36
C ILE A 209 5.59 8.28 -32.71
N GLY A 210 4.83 9.38 -32.72
CA GLY A 210 4.62 10.21 -33.91
C GLY A 210 3.44 9.76 -34.78
N THR A 211 2.33 9.38 -34.16
CA THR A 211 1.09 8.90 -34.78
C THR A 211 -0.03 9.93 -34.59
N PRO A 212 -0.04 11.03 -35.37
CA PRO A 212 -0.86 12.21 -35.09
C PRO A 212 -2.37 11.96 -35.18
N LYS A 213 -2.81 11.04 -36.05
CA LYS A 213 -4.25 10.72 -36.20
C LYS A 213 -4.76 9.98 -34.97
N GLU A 214 -3.99 9.02 -34.49
CA GLU A 214 -4.29 8.22 -33.31
C GLU A 214 -4.13 9.04 -32.03
N GLU A 215 -3.18 9.98 -31.98
CA GLU A 215 -3.07 10.97 -30.91
C GLU A 215 -4.34 11.82 -30.82
N LEU A 216 -4.79 12.41 -31.94
CA LEU A 216 -6.02 13.21 -32.01
C LEU A 216 -7.25 12.40 -31.60
N GLN A 217 -7.31 11.12 -31.99
CA GLN A 217 -8.39 10.24 -31.57
C GLN A 217 -8.41 10.04 -30.04
N ALA A 218 -7.24 9.82 -29.42
CA ALA A 218 -7.14 9.65 -27.97
C ALA A 218 -7.54 10.92 -27.21
N TRP A 219 -7.18 12.11 -27.71
CA TRP A 219 -7.61 13.39 -27.12
C TRP A 219 -9.11 13.62 -27.25
N ASN A 220 -9.70 13.27 -28.39
CA ASN A 220 -11.15 13.32 -28.55
C ASN A 220 -11.86 12.35 -27.59
N GLU A 221 -11.34 11.14 -27.42
CA GLU A 221 -11.86 10.17 -26.44
C GLU A 221 -11.75 10.72 -25.01
N TRP A 222 -10.63 11.34 -24.63
CA TRP A 222 -10.48 12.02 -23.33
C TRP A 222 -11.57 13.07 -23.10
N LYS A 223 -11.77 13.97 -24.06
CA LYS A 223 -12.79 15.03 -23.97
C LYS A 223 -14.20 14.47 -23.80
N GLN A 224 -14.52 13.35 -24.45
CA GLN A 224 -15.81 12.69 -24.29
C GLN A 224 -16.06 12.24 -22.84
N TYR A 225 -15.09 11.56 -22.23
CA TYR A 225 -15.20 11.12 -20.84
C TYR A 225 -15.15 12.27 -19.84
N ALA A 226 -14.34 13.30 -20.11
CA ALA A 226 -14.24 14.50 -19.31
C ALA A 226 -15.48 15.42 -19.39
N GLY A 227 -16.46 15.12 -20.25
CA GLY A 227 -17.63 15.98 -20.45
C GLY A 227 -17.29 17.32 -21.12
N ILE A 228 -16.16 17.39 -21.83
CA ILE A 228 -15.68 18.58 -22.53
C ILE A 228 -16.18 18.52 -23.98
N GLY A 229 -17.08 19.43 -24.36
CA GLY A 229 -17.60 19.55 -25.73
C GLY A 229 -19.01 18.99 -25.94
N LYS A 230 -19.46 18.94 -27.20
CA LYS A 230 -20.84 18.55 -27.55
C LYS A 230 -20.98 17.01 -27.60
N GLN A 231 -21.46 16.46 -26.48
CA GLN A 231 -22.12 15.16 -26.29
C GLN A 231 -21.78 14.03 -27.29
N LEU A 232 -20.84 13.18 -26.90
CA LEU A 232 -20.97 11.75 -27.12
C LEU A 232 -21.23 11.12 -25.75
N GLN A 233 -22.19 10.20 -25.69
CA GLN A 233 -22.54 9.49 -24.46
C GLN A 233 -21.28 8.73 -24.00
N ALA A 234 -20.59 9.24 -22.98
CA ALA A 234 -19.68 8.40 -22.22
C ALA A 234 -20.47 7.14 -21.82
N THR A 235 -19.84 5.97 -21.94
CA THR A 235 -20.42 4.74 -21.43
C THR A 235 -20.86 5.01 -19.99
N LYS A 236 -22.12 4.70 -19.64
CA LYS A 236 -22.68 4.95 -18.30
C LYS A 236 -21.81 4.36 -17.17
N SER A 237 -20.93 3.44 -17.54
CA SER A 237 -20.07 2.62 -16.71
C SER A 237 -18.78 3.30 -16.23
N ILE A 238 -18.36 4.42 -16.83
CA ILE A 238 -17.15 5.18 -16.43
C ILE A 238 -17.55 6.59 -16.01
N GLU A 239 -17.23 6.97 -14.78
CA GLU A 239 -17.63 8.27 -14.22
C GLU A 239 -16.73 9.41 -14.67
N THR A 240 -17.34 10.55 -15.00
CA THR A 240 -16.63 11.78 -15.41
C THR A 240 -15.79 12.40 -14.30
N GLU A 241 -16.10 12.13 -13.02
CA GLU A 241 -15.44 12.76 -11.86
C GLU A 241 -13.92 12.55 -11.88
N ALA A 242 -13.45 11.34 -12.21
CA ALA A 242 -12.03 11.03 -12.29
C ALA A 242 -11.30 11.92 -13.32
N PHE A 243 -11.94 12.22 -14.45
CA PHE A 243 -11.36 13.07 -15.49
C PHE A 243 -11.32 14.54 -15.08
N THR A 244 -12.36 15.02 -14.41
CA THR A 244 -12.39 16.37 -13.84
C THR A 244 -11.25 16.55 -12.84
N ILE A 245 -11.10 15.62 -11.90
CA ILE A 245 -10.01 15.66 -10.90
C ILE A 245 -8.64 15.72 -11.59
N LEU A 246 -8.42 14.92 -12.64
CA LEU A 246 -7.13 14.94 -13.36
C LEU A 246 -6.90 16.24 -14.14
N ASN A 247 -7.93 16.80 -14.78
CA ASN A 247 -7.81 18.09 -15.47
C ASN A 247 -7.46 19.22 -14.48
N ASP A 248 -7.99 19.16 -13.25
CA ASP A 248 -7.72 20.16 -12.21
C ASP A 248 -6.34 19.99 -11.57
N GLN A 249 -5.83 18.75 -11.47
CA GLN A 249 -4.56 18.44 -10.82
C GLN A 249 -3.35 18.56 -11.75
N ILE A 250 -3.52 18.37 -13.05
CA ILE A 250 -2.41 18.38 -14.02
C ILE A 250 -2.30 19.77 -14.64
N ALA A 251 -1.31 20.54 -14.18
CA ALA A 251 -0.95 21.83 -14.72
C ALA A 251 0.56 22.09 -14.59
N GLU A 252 1.11 22.86 -15.53
CA GLU A 252 2.46 23.41 -15.46
C GLU A 252 2.36 24.94 -15.37
N GLY A 253 2.60 25.49 -14.18
CA GLY A 253 2.36 26.91 -13.90
C GLY A 253 0.88 27.26 -14.07
N SER A 254 0.56 28.17 -15.00
CA SER A 254 -0.82 28.54 -15.34
C SER A 254 -1.41 27.73 -16.51
N PHE A 255 -0.66 26.76 -17.03
CA PHE A 255 -1.04 26.00 -18.22
C PHE A 255 -1.67 24.66 -17.81
N SER A 256 -2.99 24.53 -17.98
CA SER A 256 -3.75 23.34 -17.56
C SER A 256 -3.68 22.22 -18.60
N LEU A 257 -4.04 20.99 -18.19
CA LEU A 257 -4.18 19.86 -19.12
C LEU A 257 -5.19 20.15 -20.23
N THR A 258 -6.30 20.84 -19.94
CA THR A 258 -7.28 21.22 -20.97
C THR A 258 -6.66 22.15 -22.02
N GLN A 259 -5.91 23.16 -21.58
CA GLN A 259 -5.20 24.06 -22.49
C GLN A 259 -4.13 23.32 -23.30
N TYR A 260 -3.43 22.38 -22.69
CA TYR A 260 -2.49 21.49 -23.39
C TYR A 260 -3.19 20.74 -24.52
N ILE A 261 -4.33 20.09 -24.23
CA ILE A 261 -5.09 19.33 -25.23
C ILE A 261 -5.54 20.24 -26.38
N GLU A 262 -6.09 21.41 -26.09
CA GLU A 262 -6.54 22.37 -27.13
C GLU A 262 -5.39 22.83 -28.04
N GLU A 263 -4.22 23.12 -27.48
CA GLU A 263 -3.05 23.50 -28.27
C GLU A 263 -2.49 22.33 -29.09
N ARG A 264 -2.49 21.11 -28.54
CA ARG A 264 -2.09 19.91 -29.28
C ARG A 264 -3.02 19.64 -30.46
N GLU A 265 -4.33 19.77 -30.30
CA GLU A 265 -5.29 19.57 -31.38
C GLU A 265 -5.08 20.54 -32.54
N LYS A 266 -4.89 21.84 -32.25
CA LYS A 266 -4.55 22.84 -33.28
C LYS A 266 -3.29 22.46 -34.04
N HIS A 267 -2.28 21.93 -33.36
CA HIS A 267 -1.04 21.50 -33.98
C HIS A 267 -1.19 20.25 -34.85
N LEU A 268 -2.09 19.33 -34.47
CA LEU A 268 -2.36 18.09 -35.21
C LEU A 268 -3.22 18.34 -36.45
N ASP A 269 -4.19 19.26 -36.40
CA ASP A 269 -5.05 19.63 -37.53
C ASP A 269 -4.29 20.34 -38.67
N ASN A 270 -3.13 20.94 -38.35
CA ASN A 270 -2.29 21.67 -39.31
C ASN A 270 -1.22 20.78 -40.00
N ARG A 271 -1.21 19.46 -39.75
CA ARG A 271 -0.26 18.49 -40.31
C ARG A 271 -0.91 17.55 -41.32
#